data_AF-A0A4Q9FKC0-F1
#
_entry.id   AF-A0A4Q9FKC0-F1
#
_cell.length_a   1.000
_cell.length_b   1.000
_cell.length_c   1.000
_cell.angle_alpha   90.00
_cell.angle_beta   90.00
_cell.angle_gamma   90.00
#
_symmetry.space_group_name_H-M   'P 1'
#
loop_
_entity.id
_entity.type
_entity.pdbx_description
1 polymer ?
#
loop_
_entity_poly.entity_id
_entity_poly.type
_entity_poly.pdbx_seq_one_letter_code
_entity_poly.pdbx_strand_id
1 'polypeptide(L)'
;MPKRHNEHISIKDALKEFVETNKLEKGLDKVNAAEAWAKLMGNGVNNYTTAVKLERNTLYIQLSSSVLREELSYGKQKIIAMLNEELGKEVIKKLVLR
;
A
#
# COMPACT_ATOMS: atom_id res chain seq x y z
N MET A 1 -12.91 46.52 11.93
CA MET A 1 -12.25 46.33 10.62
C MET A 1 -11.79 44.89 10.49
N PRO A 2 -12.35 44.08 9.58
CA PRO A 2 -11.92 42.69 9.46
C PRO A 2 -10.60 42.63 8.69
N LYS A 3 -9.57 42.07 9.30
CA LYS A 3 -8.26 41.82 8.68
C LYS A 3 -8.44 40.78 7.58
N ARG A 4 -8.30 41.20 6.32
CA ARG A 4 -8.23 40.31 5.15
C ARG A 4 -6.88 39.60 5.18
N HIS A 5 -6.85 38.34 5.60
CA HIS A 5 -5.70 37.46 5.36
C HIS A 5 -5.76 37.04 3.89
N ASN A 6 -4.99 37.75 3.06
CA ASN A 6 -4.73 37.37 1.69
C ASN A 6 -3.49 36.46 1.71
N GLU A 7 -3.65 35.23 2.20
CA GLU A 7 -2.61 34.23 2.07
C GLU A 7 -2.66 33.70 0.63
N HIS A 8 -1.69 34.12 -0.16
CA HIS A 8 -1.37 33.52 -1.44
C HIS A 8 -0.87 32.09 -1.21
N ILE A 9 -1.78 31.17 -0.92
CA ILE A 9 -1.49 29.74 -0.97
C ILE A 9 -1.26 29.45 -2.45
N SER A 10 -0.02 29.09 -2.81
CA SER A 10 0.25 28.68 -4.18
C SER A 10 -0.57 27.43 -4.50
N ILE A 11 -1.03 27.27 -5.74
CA ILE A 11 -1.78 26.07 -6.15
C ILE A 11 -1.01 24.80 -5.76
N LYS A 12 0.33 24.85 -5.77
CA LYS A 12 1.21 23.77 -5.35
C LYS A 12 1.06 23.45 -3.86
N ASP A 13 0.96 24.46 -3.00
CA ASP A 13 0.78 24.28 -1.55
C ASP A 13 -0.64 23.82 -1.22
N ALA A 14 -1.66 24.37 -1.91
CA ALA A 14 -3.04 23.91 -1.78
C ALA A 14 -3.22 22.45 -2.23
N LEU A 15 -2.53 22.03 -3.31
CA LEU A 15 -2.52 20.65 -3.77
C LEU A 15 -1.81 19.72 -2.78
N LYS A 16 -0.71 20.19 -2.19
CA LYS A 16 0.03 19.44 -1.18
C LYS A 16 -0.81 19.22 0.07
N GLU A 17 -1.47 20.27 0.56
CA GLU A 17 -2.38 20.23 1.71
C GLU A 17 -3.65 19.39 1.42
N PHE A 18 -4.15 19.42 0.19
CA PHE A 18 -5.27 18.58 -0.26
C PHE A 18 -4.92 17.09 -0.28
N VAL A 19 -3.71 16.72 -0.74
CA VAL A 19 -3.20 15.35 -0.68
C VAL A 19 -2.94 14.92 0.77
N GLU A 20 -2.42 15.82 1.61
CA GLU A 20 -2.20 15.65 3.06
C GLU A 20 -3.50 15.55 3.88
N THR A 21 -4.67 15.79 3.26
CA THR A 21 -5.99 15.55 3.85
C THR A 21 -6.30 14.04 3.93
N ASN A 22 -5.35 13.25 4.43
CA ASN A 22 -5.43 11.92 5.08
C ASN A 22 -6.13 10.75 4.37
N LYS A 23 -6.91 10.97 3.32
CA LYS A 23 -7.72 9.95 2.62
C LYS A 23 -7.13 9.63 1.25
N LEU A 24 -6.57 10.63 0.57
CA LEU A 24 -5.90 10.45 -0.73
C LEU A 24 -4.59 9.68 -0.57
N GLU A 25 -3.74 10.07 0.37
CA GLU A 25 -2.52 9.32 0.69
C GLU A 25 -2.81 7.84 1.02
N LYS A 26 -3.82 7.57 1.85
CA LYS A 26 -4.24 6.19 2.19
C LYS A 26 -4.81 5.43 0.99
N GLY A 27 -5.43 6.13 0.03
CA GLY A 27 -5.90 5.54 -1.22
C GLY A 27 -4.74 5.16 -2.13
N LEU A 28 -3.77 6.07 -2.27
CA LEU A 28 -2.54 5.85 -3.03
C LEU A 28 -1.73 4.69 -2.46
N ASP A 29 -1.61 4.58 -1.14
CA ASP A 29 -0.91 3.48 -0.48
C ASP A 29 -1.52 2.11 -0.79
N LYS A 30 -2.85 2.04 -0.95
CA LYS A 30 -3.52 0.80 -1.33
C LYS A 30 -3.20 0.40 -2.76
N VAL A 31 -3.23 1.36 -3.69
CA VAL A 31 -2.91 1.13 -5.10
C VAL A 31 -1.45 0.69 -5.22
N ASN A 32 -0.54 1.45 -4.61
CA ASN A 32 0.89 1.18 -4.64
C ASN A 32 1.23 -0.20 -4.03
N ALA A 33 0.58 -0.60 -2.95
CA ALA A 33 0.82 -1.91 -2.34
C ALA A 33 0.38 -3.09 -3.24
N ALA A 34 -0.72 -2.94 -3.99
CA ALA A 34 -1.17 -3.94 -4.93
C ALA A 34 -0.21 -4.06 -6.14
N GLU A 35 0.25 -2.93 -6.66
CA GLU A 35 1.24 -2.89 -7.75
C GLU A 35 2.60 -3.45 -7.31
N ALA A 36 3.08 -3.07 -6.13
CA ALA A 36 4.31 -3.60 -5.55
C ALA A 36 4.25 -5.13 -5.36
N TRP A 37 3.12 -5.65 -4.87
CA TRP A 37 2.89 -7.10 -4.79
C TRP A 37 2.98 -7.76 -6.16
N ALA A 38 2.26 -7.23 -7.14
CA ALA A 38 2.22 -7.81 -8.49
C ALA A 38 3.61 -7.81 -9.15
N LYS A 39 4.36 -6.71 -9.02
CA LYS A 39 5.72 -6.58 -9.53
C LYS A 39 6.69 -7.56 -8.85
N LEU A 40 6.65 -7.63 -7.53
CA LEU A 40 7.66 -8.36 -6.74
C LEU A 40 7.46 -9.87 -6.80
N MET A 41 6.21 -10.34 -6.80
CA MET A 41 5.91 -11.76 -6.79
C MET A 41 5.92 -12.40 -8.18
N GLY A 42 5.69 -11.59 -9.23
CA GLY A 42 5.67 -12.04 -10.61
C GLY A 42 4.52 -13.00 -10.94
N ASN A 43 4.49 -13.43 -12.20
CA ASN A 43 3.36 -14.18 -12.77
C ASN A 43 3.04 -15.49 -12.00
N GLY A 44 4.06 -16.17 -11.47
CA GLY A 44 3.89 -17.44 -10.77
C GLY A 44 2.96 -17.35 -9.56
N VAL A 45 3.05 -16.28 -8.77
CA VAL A 45 2.19 -16.05 -7.60
C VAL A 45 0.95 -15.24 -7.97
N ASN A 46 1.06 -14.30 -8.90
CA ASN A 46 -0.06 -13.47 -9.33
C ASN A 46 -1.18 -14.28 -9.95
N ASN A 47 -0.87 -15.36 -10.68
CA ASN A 47 -1.87 -16.26 -11.26
C ASN A 47 -2.78 -16.92 -10.20
N TYR A 48 -2.30 -17.02 -8.95
CA TYR A 48 -3.10 -17.54 -7.83
C TYR A 48 -3.59 -16.43 -6.89
N THR A 49 -3.18 -15.18 -7.10
CA THR A 49 -3.60 -14.04 -6.29
C THR A 49 -4.94 -13.53 -6.81
N THR A 50 -5.98 -13.69 -6.00
CA THR A 50 -7.36 -13.29 -6.33
C THR A 50 -7.72 -11.91 -5.80
N ALA A 51 -7.06 -11.45 -4.74
CA ALA A 51 -7.25 -10.10 -4.19
C ALA A 51 -6.02 -9.64 -3.41
N VAL A 52 -5.73 -8.34 -3.50
CA VAL A 52 -4.70 -7.65 -2.71
C VAL A 52 -5.33 -6.43 -2.07
N LYS A 53 -5.29 -6.34 -0.73
CA LYS A 53 -5.91 -5.24 0.00
C LYS A 53 -5.04 -4.79 1.16
N LEU A 54 -4.62 -3.53 1.15
CA LEU A 54 -4.01 -2.89 2.29
C LEU A 54 -5.09 -2.22 3.16
N GLU A 55 -5.19 -2.63 4.41
CA GLU A 55 -6.03 -1.95 5.40
C GLU A 55 -5.21 -1.59 6.63
N ARG A 56 -5.18 -0.29 6.96
CA ARG A 56 -4.32 0.27 8.00
C ARG A 56 -2.86 -0.10 7.71
N ASN A 57 -2.29 -1.05 8.45
CA ASN A 57 -0.93 -1.56 8.24
C ASN A 57 -0.90 -3.07 8.00
N THR A 58 -2.03 -3.67 7.61
CA THR A 58 -2.12 -5.10 7.31
C THR A 58 -2.42 -5.30 5.83
N LEU A 59 -1.52 -6.02 5.16
CA LEU A 59 -1.72 -6.47 3.79
C LEU A 59 -2.45 -7.81 3.81
N TYR A 60 -3.62 -7.85 3.19
CA TYR A 60 -4.42 -9.04 2.99
C TYR A 60 -4.26 -9.52 1.56
N ILE A 61 -3.80 -10.76 1.41
CA ILE A 61 -3.66 -11.42 0.11
C ILE A 61 -4.59 -12.63 0.12
N GLN A 62 -5.46 -12.71 -0.88
CA GLN A 62 -6.30 -13.87 -1.09
C GLN A 62 -5.71 -14.74 -2.20
N LEU A 63 -5.39 -15.98 -1.87
CA LEU A 63 -4.76 -16.95 -2.76
C LEU A 63 -5.72 -18.11 -3.04
N SER A 64 -5.87 -18.47 -4.31
CA SER A 64 -6.64 -19.64 -4.73
C SER A 64 -5.95 -20.96 -4.42
N SER A 65 -4.60 -20.97 -4.32
CA SER A 65 -3.81 -22.16 -3.98
C SER A 65 -3.47 -22.19 -2.50
N SER A 66 -3.93 -23.24 -1.80
CA SER A 66 -3.58 -23.50 -0.39
C SER A 66 -2.11 -23.87 -0.21
N VAL A 67 -1.53 -24.58 -1.18
CA VAL A 67 -0.10 -24.96 -1.17
C VAL A 67 0.78 -23.72 -1.25
N LEU A 68 0.51 -22.83 -2.22
CA LEU A 68 1.28 -21.61 -2.37
C LEU A 68 1.10 -20.68 -1.15
N ARG A 69 -0.11 -20.63 -0.60
CA ARG A 69 -0.38 -19.89 0.64
C ARG A 69 0.50 -20.38 1.79
N GLU A 70 0.63 -21.69 1.94
CA GLU A 70 1.45 -22.32 2.97
C GLU A 70 2.93 -22.02 2.74
N GLU A 71 3.44 -22.17 1.52
CA GLU A 71 4.82 -21.84 1.15
C GLU A 71 5.17 -20.38 1.44
N LEU A 72 4.32 -19.43 1.00
CA LEU A 72 4.50 -18.01 1.27
C LEU A 72 4.38 -17.68 2.76
N SER A 73 3.71 -18.54 3.55
CA SER A 73 3.52 -18.30 4.98
C SER A 73 4.84 -18.33 5.75
N TYR A 74 5.78 -19.19 5.34
CA TYR A 74 7.13 -19.26 5.91
C TYR A 74 7.96 -18.01 5.63
N GLY A 75 7.67 -17.32 4.52
CA GLY A 75 8.39 -16.13 4.06
C GLY A 75 7.80 -14.79 4.49
N LYS A 76 6.74 -14.75 5.30
CA LYS A 76 5.95 -13.53 5.55
C LYS A 76 6.79 -12.31 5.93
N GLN A 77 7.76 -12.46 6.83
CA GLN A 77 8.58 -11.33 7.29
C GLN A 77 9.47 -10.78 6.18
N LYS A 78 10.10 -11.66 5.39
CA LYS A 78 10.91 -11.26 4.24
C LYS A 78 10.07 -10.54 3.19
N ILE A 79 8.87 -11.06 2.92
CA ILE A 79 7.92 -10.44 1.98
C ILE A 79 7.54 -9.02 2.45
N ILE A 80 7.21 -8.86 3.73
CA ILE A 80 6.89 -7.54 4.31
C ILE A 80 8.05 -6.57 4.12
N ALA A 81 9.28 -7.00 4.44
CA ALA A 81 10.48 -6.17 4.30
C ALA A 81 10.68 -5.72 2.84
N MET A 82 10.64 -6.67 1.90
CA MET A 82 10.81 -6.40 0.47
C MET A 82 9.73 -5.46 -0.09
N LEU A 83 8.47 -5.61 0.36
CA LEU A 83 7.38 -4.72 -0.07
C LEU A 83 7.53 -3.30 0.48
N ASN A 84 7.91 -3.15 1.74
CA ASN A 84 8.15 -1.81 2.31
C ASN A 84 9.36 -1.13 1.66
N GLU A 85 10.40 -1.91 1.29
CA GLU A 85 11.55 -1.42 0.53
C GLU A 85 11.13 -0.90 -0.86
N GLU A 86 10.33 -1.67 -1.60
CA GLU A 86 9.77 -1.24 -2.90
C GLU A 86 8.86 -0.01 -2.76
N LEU A 87 8.11 0.11 -1.66
CA LEU A 87 7.24 1.26 -1.38
C LEU A 87 8.01 2.49 -0.87
N GLY A 88 9.28 2.35 -0.50
CA GLY A 88 10.10 3.42 0.09
C GLY A 88 9.64 3.89 1.47
N LYS A 89 8.74 3.14 2.13
CA LYS A 89 8.21 3.48 3.46
C LYS A 89 7.68 2.24 4.20
N GLU A 90 7.75 2.29 5.52
CA GLU A 90 7.32 1.19 6.40
C GLU A 90 5.81 1.24 6.68
N VAL A 91 5.00 0.87 5.69
CA VAL A 91 3.53 0.89 5.78
C VAL A 91 2.91 -0.46 6.13
N ILE A 92 3.51 -1.57 5.68
CA ILE A 92 3.03 -2.93 5.94
C ILE A 92 3.71 -3.45 7.21
N LYS A 93 2.92 -3.73 8.26
CA LYS A 93 3.39 -4.32 9.53
C LYS A 93 2.98 -5.77 9.69
N LYS A 94 1.96 -6.21 8.95
CA LYS A 94 1.41 -7.57 9.02
C LYS A 94 0.98 -8.04 7.65
N LEU A 95 1.25 -9.31 7.36
CA LEU A 95 0.80 -9.99 6.15
C LEU A 95 -0.15 -11.13 6.53
N VAL A 96 -1.36 -11.09 5.99
CA VAL A 96 -2.39 -12.12 6.16
C VAL A 96 -2.66 -12.76 4.82
N LEU A 97 -2.40 -14.06 4.73
CA LEU A 97 -2.65 -14.87 3.54
C LEU A 97 -3.93 -15.68 3.78
N ARG A 98 -4.91 -15.56 2.88
CA ARG A 98 -6.24 -16.20 2.95
C ARG A 98 -6.53 -17.04 1.74
#